data_AF-A0A023EYX4-F1
#
_entry.id   AF-A0A023EYX4-F1
#
_cell.length_a   1.000
_cell.length_b   1.000
_cell.length_c   1.000
_cell.angle_alpha   90.00
_cell.angle_beta   90.00
_cell.angle_gamma   90.00
#
_symmetry.space_group_name_H-M   'P 1'
#
loop_
_entity.id
_entity.type
_entity.pdbx_description
1 polymer ?
#
loop_
_entity_poly.entity_id
_entity_poly.type
_entity_poly.pdbx_seq_one_letter_code
_entity_poly.pdbx_strand_id
1 'polypeptide(L)'
;MEVLIKLNNQTNGRDKMARLIQYSARSAWYILHQHKLVNPKSVDNLKSLEYNMATFRKLLRFGRFADHLYMAMFGNMSNIRLIALASTTAKLAYAAFLLCDHIIWIARIGLIDADTERWSKSANRYWAVTVSLQLLIDVFEICKIVISKKSSEKTNEILMRLVCNRKDLVLDTLKNLCDLIIPLTGIGMIRTSPGLVGAVGMLTSVAGLVTLIDPQYKFSVS
;
A
#
# COMPACT_ATOMS: atom_id res chain seq x y z
N MET A 1 20.95 -11.26 -10.33
CA MET A 1 20.20 -11.29 -11.62
C MET A 1 18.90 -12.10 -11.48
N GLU A 2 18.94 -13.30 -10.88
CA GLU A 2 17.74 -14.16 -10.68
C GLU A 2 16.58 -13.52 -9.91
N VAL A 3 16.87 -12.77 -8.85
CA VAL A 3 15.85 -12.07 -8.04
C VAL A 3 15.05 -11.07 -8.90
N LEU A 4 15.73 -10.30 -9.76
CA LEU A 4 15.08 -9.35 -10.66
C LEU A 4 14.21 -10.07 -11.69
N ILE A 5 14.68 -11.19 -12.24
CA ILE A 5 13.91 -12.02 -13.18
C ILE A 5 12.65 -12.56 -12.51
N LYS A 6 12.76 -13.10 -11.29
CA LYS A 6 11.64 -13.63 -10.51
C LYS A 6 10.59 -12.56 -10.20
N LEU A 7 11.01 -11.36 -9.81
CA LEU A 7 10.11 -10.23 -9.57
C LEU A 7 9.40 -9.78 -10.85
N ASN A 8 10.14 -9.70 -11.96
CA ASN A 8 9.58 -9.24 -13.23
C ASN A 8 8.53 -10.23 -13.79
N ASN A 9 8.70 -11.53 -13.54
CA ASN A 9 7.72 -12.55 -13.92
C ASN A 9 6.43 -12.49 -13.09
N GLN A 10 6.41 -11.77 -11.97
CA GLN A 10 5.22 -11.58 -11.14
C GLN A 10 4.54 -10.25 -11.48
N THR A 11 3.24 -10.28 -11.78
CA THR A 11 2.44 -9.05 -11.95
C THR A 11 2.49 -8.16 -10.71
N ASN A 12 2.52 -8.75 -9.51
CA ASN A 12 2.68 -8.00 -8.26
C ASN A 12 4.08 -7.35 -8.12
N GLY A 13 5.12 -8.00 -8.62
CA GLY A 13 6.47 -7.43 -8.65
C GLY A 13 6.53 -6.22 -9.58
N ARG A 14 5.96 -6.35 -10.79
CA ARG A 14 5.83 -5.23 -11.76
C ARG A 14 5.04 -4.05 -11.19
N ASP A 15 3.94 -4.29 -10.48
CA ASP A 15 3.16 -3.21 -9.84
C ASP A 15 3.98 -2.47 -8.77
N LYS A 16 4.71 -3.19 -7.92
CA LYS A 16 5.55 -2.57 -6.88
C LYS A 16 6.75 -1.81 -7.45
N MET A 17 7.36 -2.32 -8.53
CA MET A 17 8.41 -1.59 -9.25
C MET A 17 7.87 -0.31 -9.88
N ALA A 18 6.72 -0.38 -10.55
CA ALA A 18 6.08 0.81 -11.10
C ALA A 18 5.66 1.80 -10.00
N ARG A 19 5.23 1.31 -8.82
CA ARG A 19 4.93 2.14 -7.65
C ARG A 19 6.17 2.88 -7.18
N LEU A 20 7.31 2.20 -7.12
CA LEU A 20 8.59 2.80 -6.76
C LEU A 20 8.94 3.94 -7.72
N ILE A 21 8.93 3.69 -9.03
CA ILE A 21 9.24 4.70 -10.05
C ILE A 21 8.28 5.88 -9.97
N GLN A 22 6.97 5.62 -9.82
CA GLN A 22 5.96 6.66 -9.68
C GLN A 22 6.25 7.61 -8.51
N TYR A 23 6.45 7.06 -7.30
CA TYR A 23 6.63 7.88 -6.11
C TYR A 23 8.03 8.51 -6.03
N SER A 24 9.06 7.87 -6.59
CA SER A 24 10.37 8.49 -6.79
C SER A 24 10.29 9.68 -7.75
N ALA A 25 9.57 9.55 -8.87
CA ALA A 25 9.32 10.67 -9.79
C ALA A 25 8.57 11.81 -9.07
N ARG A 26 7.58 11.48 -8.22
CA ARG A 26 6.84 12.45 -7.42
C ARG A 26 7.74 13.26 -6.47
N SER A 27 8.60 12.57 -5.72
CA SER A 27 9.57 13.24 -4.85
C SER A 27 10.57 14.08 -5.64
N ALA A 28 11.09 13.54 -6.74
CA ALA A 28 12.08 14.21 -7.57
C ALA A 28 11.54 15.52 -8.15
N TRP A 29 10.38 15.50 -8.82
CA TRP A 29 9.86 16.72 -9.43
C TRP A 29 9.53 17.78 -8.37
N TYR A 30 9.05 17.39 -7.19
CA TYR A 30 8.74 18.33 -6.12
C TYR A 30 10.00 19.02 -5.58
N ILE A 31 11.04 18.26 -5.26
CA ILE A 31 12.31 18.78 -4.74
C ILE A 31 12.98 19.67 -5.81
N LEU A 32 13.07 19.19 -7.04
CA LEU A 32 13.71 19.91 -8.14
C LEU A 32 12.97 21.21 -8.48
N HIS A 33 11.63 21.21 -8.39
CA HIS A 33 10.81 22.41 -8.58
C HIS A 33 10.97 23.40 -7.43
N GLN A 34 10.94 22.95 -6.17
CA GLN A 34 11.09 23.84 -5.02
C GLN A 34 12.44 24.55 -4.98
N HIS A 35 13.51 23.82 -5.28
CA HIS A 35 14.88 24.36 -5.25
C HIS A 35 15.31 24.99 -6.58
N LYS A 36 14.41 25.08 -7.58
CA LYS A 36 14.68 25.62 -8.93
C LYS A 36 15.93 25.02 -9.59
N LEU A 37 16.17 23.72 -9.36
CA LEU A 37 17.40 23.03 -9.79
C LEU A 37 17.38 22.61 -11.26
N VAL A 38 16.20 22.61 -11.88
CA VAL A 38 16.00 22.18 -13.28
C VAL A 38 15.03 23.09 -13.99
N ASN A 39 15.08 23.05 -15.32
CA ASN A 39 14.11 23.78 -16.15
C ASN A 39 12.67 23.25 -15.95
N PRO A 40 11.64 24.07 -16.24
CA PRO A 40 10.24 23.66 -16.12
C PRO A 40 9.88 22.40 -16.93
N LYS A 41 10.49 22.25 -18.12
CA LYS A 41 10.27 21.10 -18.99
C LYS A 41 10.66 19.76 -18.33
N SER A 42 11.77 19.72 -17.60
CA SER A 42 12.19 18.52 -16.86
C SER A 42 11.23 18.19 -15.71
N VAL A 43 10.67 19.20 -15.05
CA VAL A 43 9.63 19.00 -14.02
C VAL A 43 8.39 18.36 -14.66
N ASP A 44 7.96 18.85 -15.82
CA ASP A 44 6.78 18.31 -16.51
C ASP A 44 7.03 16.89 -17.03
N ASN A 45 8.22 16.58 -17.53
CA ASN A 45 8.60 15.21 -17.90
C ASN A 45 8.48 14.23 -16.72
N LEU A 46 8.90 14.65 -15.51
CA LEU A 46 8.79 13.82 -14.31
C LEU A 46 7.33 13.67 -13.85
N LYS A 47 6.50 14.71 -13.96
CA LYS A 47 5.05 14.61 -13.72
C LYS A 47 4.38 13.65 -14.72
N SER A 48 4.78 13.70 -15.99
CA SER A 48 4.30 12.76 -17.01
C SER A 48 4.72 11.33 -16.70
N LEU A 49 5.97 11.11 -16.26
CA LEU A 49 6.44 9.80 -15.81
C LEU A 49 5.61 9.27 -14.63
N GLU A 50 5.38 10.11 -13.61
CA GLU A 50 4.51 9.77 -12.48
C GLU A 50 3.10 9.37 -12.96
N TYR A 51 2.49 10.18 -13.82
CA TYR A 51 1.16 9.93 -14.36
C TYR A 51 1.07 8.61 -15.15
N ASN A 52 2.06 8.35 -16.00
CA ASN A 52 2.13 7.14 -16.82
C ASN A 52 2.32 5.89 -15.95
N MET A 53 3.23 5.93 -14.97
CA MET A 53 3.41 4.82 -14.03
C MET A 53 2.15 4.58 -13.19
N ALA A 54 1.46 5.64 -12.74
CA ALA A 54 0.20 5.52 -12.01
C ALA A 54 -0.90 4.83 -12.86
N THR A 55 -0.97 5.16 -14.16
CA THR A 55 -1.92 4.56 -15.09
C THR A 55 -1.57 3.11 -15.41
N PHE A 56 -0.29 2.82 -15.66
CA PHE A 56 0.22 1.47 -15.88
C PHE A 56 -0.11 0.53 -14.71
N ARG A 57 0.05 1.00 -13.47
CA ARG A 57 -0.30 0.24 -12.27
C ARG A 57 -1.78 -0.08 -12.14
N LYS A 58 -2.68 0.81 -12.60
CA LYS A 58 -4.12 0.53 -12.63
C LYS A 58 -4.40 -0.64 -13.57
N LEU A 59 -3.74 -0.67 -14.72
CA LEU A 59 -3.86 -1.76 -15.68
C LEU A 59 -3.28 -3.07 -15.15
N LEU A 60 -2.13 -3.06 -14.46
CA LEU A 60 -1.56 -4.26 -13.83
C LEU A 60 -2.47 -4.86 -12.74
N ARG A 61 -3.30 -4.03 -12.10
CA ARG A 61 -4.26 -4.45 -11.06
C ARG A 61 -5.66 -4.72 -11.63
N PHE A 62 -5.82 -4.68 -12.95
CA PHE A 62 -7.09 -4.96 -13.60
C PHE A 62 -7.59 -6.36 -13.24
N GLY A 63 -8.88 -6.49 -12.92
CA GLY A 63 -9.51 -7.75 -12.51
C GLY A 63 -9.22 -8.20 -11.07
N ARG A 64 -8.21 -7.65 -10.38
CA ARG A 64 -7.82 -8.09 -9.02
C ARG A 64 -8.90 -7.86 -7.96
N PHE A 65 -9.92 -7.05 -8.23
CA PHE A 65 -11.05 -6.90 -7.30
C PHE A 65 -11.74 -8.26 -7.07
N ALA A 66 -11.79 -9.13 -8.07
CA ALA A 66 -12.36 -10.47 -7.97
C ALA A 66 -11.58 -11.35 -6.97
N ASP A 67 -10.23 -11.28 -6.99
CA ASP A 67 -9.38 -11.97 -6.00
C ASP A 67 -9.76 -11.53 -4.58
N HIS A 68 -9.94 -10.24 -4.37
CA HIS A 68 -10.26 -9.69 -3.05
C HIS A 68 -11.68 -10.05 -2.59
N LEU A 69 -12.66 -10.13 -3.51
CA LEU A 69 -14.00 -10.64 -3.21
C LEU A 69 -13.95 -12.13 -2.84
N TYR A 70 -13.20 -12.93 -3.59
CA TYR A 70 -13.00 -14.36 -3.29
C TYR A 70 -12.34 -14.55 -1.91
N MET A 71 -11.28 -13.78 -1.60
CA MET A 71 -10.62 -13.82 -0.30
C MET A 71 -11.53 -13.35 0.84
N ALA A 72 -12.47 -12.43 0.58
CA ALA A 72 -13.45 -11.99 1.58
C ALA A 72 -14.46 -13.10 1.89
N MET A 73 -14.89 -13.84 0.86
CA MET A 73 -15.88 -14.90 1.00
C MET A 73 -15.30 -16.19 1.60
N PHE A 74 -14.10 -16.58 1.18
CA PHE A 74 -13.53 -17.90 1.49
C PHE A 74 -12.23 -17.86 2.28
N GLY A 75 -11.57 -16.70 2.41
CA GLY A 75 -10.22 -16.57 2.96
C GLY A 75 -10.15 -16.19 4.43
N ASN A 76 -11.18 -16.47 5.24
CA ASN A 76 -11.17 -16.18 6.67
C ASN A 76 -10.64 -17.36 7.47
N MET A 77 -9.49 -17.17 8.12
CA MET A 77 -8.79 -18.21 8.89
C MET A 77 -8.78 -17.93 10.40
N SER A 78 -9.19 -16.73 10.83
CA SER A 78 -9.15 -16.34 12.25
C SER A 78 -10.34 -16.90 13.03
N ASN A 79 -10.06 -17.56 14.16
CA ASN A 79 -11.05 -18.03 15.11
C ASN A 79 -11.74 -16.87 15.89
N ILE A 80 -11.11 -15.69 15.93
CA ILE A 80 -11.65 -14.52 16.61
C ILE A 80 -12.57 -13.76 15.66
N ARG A 81 -13.87 -13.71 16.00
CA ARG A 81 -14.94 -13.10 15.16
C ARG A 81 -14.65 -11.66 14.77
N LEU A 82 -14.18 -10.82 15.70
CA LEU A 82 -13.89 -9.41 15.41
C LEU A 82 -12.76 -9.23 14.38
N ILE A 83 -11.70 -10.04 14.48
CA ILE A 83 -10.59 -10.02 13.50
C ILE A 83 -11.07 -10.54 12.15
N ALA A 84 -11.88 -11.60 12.13
CA ALA A 84 -12.45 -12.14 10.90
C ALA A 84 -13.34 -11.09 10.20
N LEU A 85 -14.18 -10.37 10.95
CA LEU A 85 -15.02 -9.30 10.43
C LEU A 85 -14.18 -8.13 9.90
N ALA A 86 -13.18 -7.68 10.66
CA ALA A 86 -12.27 -6.61 10.25
C ALA A 86 -11.51 -6.99 8.96
N SER A 87 -10.98 -8.22 8.89
CA SER A 87 -10.27 -8.75 7.72
C SER A 87 -11.19 -8.83 6.50
N THR A 88 -12.42 -9.31 6.67
CA THR A 88 -13.42 -9.37 5.58
C THR A 88 -13.75 -7.98 5.07
N THR A 89 -14.02 -7.05 5.99
CA THR A 89 -14.35 -5.66 5.64
C THR A 89 -13.19 -4.98 4.93
N ALA A 90 -11.94 -5.22 5.36
CA ALA A 90 -10.75 -4.69 4.70
C ALA A 90 -10.63 -5.22 3.26
N LYS A 91 -10.88 -6.52 3.02
CA LYS A 91 -10.84 -7.11 1.68
C LYS A 91 -11.94 -6.54 0.77
N LEU A 92 -13.16 -6.36 1.28
CA LEU A 92 -14.27 -5.73 0.54
C LEU A 92 -13.97 -4.26 0.21
N ALA A 93 -13.47 -3.49 1.17
CA ALA A 93 -13.04 -2.12 0.95
C ALA A 93 -11.94 -2.04 -0.12
N TYR A 94 -10.96 -2.95 -0.10
CA TYR A 94 -9.92 -2.98 -1.12
C TYR A 94 -10.46 -3.34 -2.50
N ALA A 95 -11.44 -4.25 -2.60
CA ALA A 95 -12.13 -4.54 -3.85
C ALA A 95 -12.87 -3.29 -4.39
N ALA A 96 -13.55 -2.53 -3.54
CA ALA A 96 -14.21 -1.28 -3.91
C ALA A 96 -13.21 -0.20 -4.36
N PHE A 97 -12.06 -0.10 -3.68
CA PHE A 97 -10.93 0.74 -4.12
C PHE A 97 -10.47 0.38 -5.54
N LEU A 98 -10.27 -0.92 -5.81
CA LEU A 98 -9.87 -1.39 -7.14
C LEU A 98 -10.93 -1.07 -8.18
N LEU A 99 -12.22 -1.24 -7.90
CA LEU A 99 -13.29 -0.87 -8.84
C LEU A 99 -13.27 0.63 -9.18
N CYS A 100 -13.05 1.50 -8.20
CA CYS A 100 -12.86 2.94 -8.46
C CYS A 100 -11.66 3.19 -9.38
N ASP A 101 -10.55 2.46 -9.17
CA ASP A 101 -9.37 2.54 -10.03
C ASP A 101 -9.66 2.15 -11.48
N HIS A 102 -10.56 1.17 -11.72
CA HIS A 102 -10.99 0.78 -13.08
C HIS A 102 -11.80 1.91 -13.73
N ILE A 103 -12.75 2.50 -13.00
CA ILE A 103 -13.56 3.62 -13.51
C ILE A 103 -12.65 4.82 -13.87
N ILE A 104 -11.68 5.14 -13.01
CA ILE A 104 -10.71 6.21 -13.30
C ILE A 104 -9.87 5.88 -14.54
N TRP A 105 -9.45 4.62 -14.71
CA TRP A 105 -8.68 4.22 -15.88
C TRP A 105 -9.51 4.31 -17.17
N ILE A 106 -10.75 3.81 -17.16
CA ILE A 106 -11.69 3.88 -18.30
C ILE A 106 -11.99 5.34 -18.68
N ALA A 107 -12.16 6.22 -17.68
CA ALA A 107 -12.37 7.65 -17.91
C ALA A 107 -11.13 8.33 -18.54
N ARG A 108 -9.92 7.97 -18.07
CA ARG A 108 -8.66 8.53 -18.62
C ARG A 108 -8.40 8.19 -20.07
N ILE A 109 -8.91 7.06 -20.56
CA ILE A 109 -8.80 6.66 -21.97
C ILE A 109 -9.94 7.22 -22.83
N GLY A 110 -10.91 7.93 -22.23
CA GLY A 110 -12.00 8.58 -22.95
C GLY A 110 -13.20 7.67 -23.27
N LEU A 111 -13.31 6.49 -22.65
CA LEU A 111 -14.45 5.60 -22.89
C LEU A 111 -15.72 6.00 -22.11
N ILE A 112 -15.57 6.70 -20.99
CA ILE A 112 -16.68 7.24 -20.20
C ILE A 112 -16.36 8.66 -19.78
N ASP A 113 -17.38 9.52 -19.72
CA ASP A 113 -17.28 10.82 -19.08
C ASP A 113 -17.58 10.66 -17.59
N ALA A 114 -16.51 10.52 -16.79
CA ALA A 114 -16.62 10.39 -15.35
C ALA A 114 -15.66 11.35 -14.65
N ASP A 115 -16.13 11.94 -13.56
CA ASP A 115 -15.32 12.82 -12.71
C ASP A 115 -14.20 12.03 -12.02
N THR A 116 -13.02 12.06 -12.64
CA THR A 116 -11.83 11.35 -12.15
C THR A 116 -11.38 11.84 -10.78
N GLU A 117 -11.67 13.09 -10.41
CA GLU A 117 -11.32 13.64 -9.09
C GLU A 117 -12.25 13.05 -8.02
N ARG A 118 -13.56 13.04 -8.26
CA ARG A 118 -14.54 12.42 -7.36
C ARG A 118 -14.27 10.94 -7.17
N TRP A 119 -14.01 10.21 -8.26
CA TRP A 119 -13.67 8.79 -8.17
C TRP A 119 -12.32 8.55 -7.47
N SER A 120 -11.33 9.43 -7.66
CA SER A 120 -10.06 9.39 -6.93
C SER A 120 -10.26 9.60 -5.42
N LYS A 121 -11.11 10.57 -5.01
CA LYS A 121 -11.47 10.76 -3.60
C LYS A 121 -12.16 9.53 -3.02
N SER A 122 -13.11 8.93 -3.76
CA SER A 122 -13.76 7.68 -3.33
C SER A 122 -12.78 6.52 -3.21
N ALA A 123 -11.88 6.33 -4.18
CA ALA A 123 -10.82 5.33 -4.13
C ALA A 123 -9.96 5.51 -2.87
N ASN A 124 -9.53 6.74 -2.58
CA ASN A 124 -8.74 7.03 -1.39
C ASN A 124 -9.51 6.74 -0.09
N ARG A 125 -10.83 6.99 -0.01
CA ARG A 125 -11.64 6.61 1.16
C ARG A 125 -11.63 5.10 1.40
N TYR A 126 -11.88 4.30 0.37
CA TYR A 126 -11.87 2.85 0.49
C TYR A 126 -10.47 2.31 0.83
N TRP A 127 -9.43 2.91 0.26
CA TRP A 127 -8.06 2.56 0.59
C TRP A 127 -7.72 2.90 2.05
N ALA A 128 -8.10 4.08 2.54
CA ALA A 128 -7.93 4.47 3.94
C ALA A 128 -8.64 3.48 4.89
N VAL A 129 -9.88 3.09 4.60
CA VAL A 129 -10.61 2.09 5.39
C VAL A 129 -9.86 0.76 5.41
N THR A 130 -9.36 0.30 4.26
CA THR A 130 -8.59 -0.94 4.17
C THR A 130 -7.36 -0.91 5.08
N VAL A 131 -6.54 0.14 4.95
CA VAL A 131 -5.27 0.26 5.69
C VAL A 131 -5.52 0.45 7.19
N SER A 132 -6.54 1.23 7.57
CA SER A 132 -6.92 1.38 8.97
C SER A 132 -7.36 0.07 9.61
N LEU A 133 -8.16 -0.75 8.90
CA LEU A 133 -8.57 -2.07 9.41
C LEU A 133 -7.39 -3.04 9.50
N GLN A 134 -6.46 -3.01 8.55
CA GLN A 134 -5.22 -3.80 8.61
C GLN A 134 -4.38 -3.40 9.82
N LEU A 135 -4.17 -2.09 10.05
CA LEU A 135 -3.47 -1.60 11.24
C LEU A 135 -4.14 -2.03 12.55
N LEU A 136 -5.47 -2.02 12.62
CA LEU A 136 -6.18 -2.48 13.81
C LEU A 136 -5.94 -3.97 14.07
N ILE A 137 -5.89 -4.79 13.02
CA ILE A 137 -5.54 -6.21 13.13
C ILE A 137 -4.08 -6.38 13.56
N ASP A 138 -3.16 -5.62 12.98
CA ASP A 138 -1.74 -5.66 13.32
C ASP A 138 -1.50 -5.31 14.80
N VAL A 139 -2.13 -4.22 15.28
CA VAL A 139 -2.08 -3.80 16.68
C VAL A 139 -2.64 -4.88 17.59
N PHE A 140 -3.76 -5.51 17.22
CA PHE A 140 -4.34 -6.59 18.00
C PHE A 140 -3.37 -7.77 18.13
N GLU A 141 -2.73 -8.21 17.05
CA GLU A 141 -1.74 -9.29 17.06
C GLU A 141 -0.50 -8.93 17.90
N ILE A 142 -0.03 -7.68 17.82
CA ILE A 142 1.05 -7.19 18.68
C ILE A 142 0.63 -7.23 20.16
N CYS A 143 -0.56 -6.73 20.50
CA CYS A 143 -1.09 -6.76 21.86
C CYS A 143 -1.21 -8.18 22.40
N LYS A 144 -1.69 -9.14 21.59
CA LYS A 144 -1.78 -10.56 21.95
C LYS A 144 -0.40 -11.12 22.32
N ILE A 145 0.64 -10.80 21.54
CA ILE A 145 2.02 -11.22 21.83
C ILE A 145 2.53 -10.60 23.13
N VAL A 146 2.31 -9.29 23.32
CA VAL A 146 2.75 -8.55 24.52
C VAL A 146 2.03 -9.03 25.78
N ILE A 147 0.74 -9.36 25.70
CA ILE A 147 -0.05 -9.87 26.83
C ILE A 147 0.29 -11.33 27.15
N SER A 148 0.64 -12.14 26.14
CA SER A 148 1.11 -13.53 26.32
C SER A 148 2.49 -13.67 26.97
N LYS A 149 3.06 -12.54 27.43
CA LYS A 149 4.34 -12.45 28.12
C LYS A 149 4.38 -13.39 29.34
N LYS A 150 5.45 -14.18 29.48
CA LYS A 150 5.71 -14.95 30.71
C LYS A 150 6.22 -13.99 31.80
N SER A 151 5.85 -14.23 33.06
CA SER A 151 6.19 -13.35 34.20
C SER A 151 7.69 -13.02 34.32
N SER A 152 8.58 -13.94 33.93
CA SER A 152 10.04 -13.76 33.93
C SER A 152 10.61 -12.95 32.76
N GLU A 153 9.83 -12.67 31.72
CA GLU A 153 10.34 -12.15 30.45
C GLU A 153 10.63 -10.64 30.55
N LYS A 154 11.79 -10.18 30.10
CA LYS A 154 12.14 -8.75 30.09
C LYS A 154 11.53 -8.05 28.87
N THR A 155 11.33 -6.74 28.93
CA THR A 155 10.80 -5.95 27.79
C THR A 155 11.64 -6.12 26.52
N ASN A 156 12.97 -6.21 26.67
CA ASN A 156 13.88 -6.44 25.55
C ASN A 156 13.68 -7.81 24.87
N GLU A 157 13.30 -8.84 25.63
CA GLU A 157 13.02 -10.18 25.08
C GLU A 157 11.73 -10.18 24.26
N ILE A 158 10.72 -9.42 24.67
CA ILE A 158 9.48 -9.21 23.91
C ILE A 158 9.77 -8.43 22.62
N LEU A 159 10.58 -7.37 22.70
CA LEU A 159 10.99 -6.61 21.53
C LEU A 159 11.75 -7.49 20.54
N MET A 160 12.67 -8.31 21.04
CA MET A 160 13.38 -9.30 20.21
C MET A 160 12.41 -10.32 19.62
N ARG A 161 11.41 -10.80 20.37
CA ARG A 161 10.40 -11.72 19.83
C ARG A 161 9.59 -11.07 18.70
N LEU A 162 9.19 -9.80 18.84
CA LEU A 162 8.48 -9.07 17.79
C LEU A 162 9.38 -8.83 16.57
N VAL A 163 10.57 -8.28 16.78
CA VAL A 163 11.48 -7.86 15.70
C VAL A 163 12.18 -9.03 15.02
N CYS A 164 12.49 -10.12 15.74
CA CYS A 164 13.21 -11.25 15.19
C CYS A 164 12.28 -12.39 14.75
N ASN A 165 11.21 -12.68 15.49
CA ASN A 165 10.35 -13.83 15.23
C ASN A 165 9.05 -13.47 14.47
N ARG A 166 8.60 -12.21 14.54
CA ARG A 166 7.41 -11.70 13.83
C ARG A 166 7.74 -10.47 12.97
N LYS A 167 8.83 -10.59 12.21
CA LYS A 167 9.30 -9.58 11.23
C LYS A 167 8.21 -9.19 10.23
N ASP A 168 7.40 -10.16 9.84
CA ASP A 168 6.26 -10.01 8.96
C ASP A 168 5.23 -9.00 9.50
N LEU A 169 4.87 -9.13 10.77
CA LEU A 169 3.93 -8.25 11.46
C LEU A 169 4.52 -6.86 11.64
N VAL A 170 5.77 -6.73 12.08
CA VAL A 170 6.42 -5.43 12.26
C VAL A 170 6.52 -4.66 10.94
N LEU A 171 6.93 -5.33 9.86
CA LEU A 171 7.02 -4.69 8.54
C LEU A 171 5.65 -4.31 7.99
N ASP A 172 4.61 -5.14 8.16
CA ASP A 172 3.28 -4.78 7.68
C ASP A 172 2.71 -3.60 8.47
N THR A 173 2.86 -3.57 9.80
CA THR A 173 2.46 -2.41 10.63
C THR A 173 3.15 -1.13 10.18
N LEU A 174 4.48 -1.15 10.02
CA LEU A 174 5.24 0.03 9.58
C LEU A 174 4.81 0.48 8.19
N LYS A 175 4.65 -0.48 7.27
CA LYS A 175 4.18 -0.20 5.90
C LYS A 175 2.78 0.41 5.92
N ASN A 176 1.85 -0.15 6.68
CA ASN A 176 0.46 0.32 6.75
C ASN A 176 0.37 1.70 7.41
N LEU A 177 1.19 1.99 8.44
CA LEU A 177 1.27 3.32 9.05
C LEU A 177 1.73 4.38 8.04
N CYS A 178 2.78 4.06 7.27
CA CYS A 178 3.27 4.91 6.21
C CYS A 178 2.24 5.06 5.08
N ASP A 179 1.68 3.95 4.59
CA ASP A 179 0.73 3.98 3.47
C ASP A 179 -0.53 4.76 3.82
N LEU A 180 -0.95 4.83 5.10
CA LEU A 180 -2.14 5.58 5.54
C LEU A 180 -2.05 7.09 5.23
N ILE A 181 -0.84 7.65 5.19
CA ILE A 181 -0.61 9.07 4.87
C ILE A 181 -1.12 9.40 3.46
N ILE A 182 -0.97 8.47 2.50
CA ILE A 182 -1.28 8.70 1.09
C ILE A 182 -2.79 8.89 0.83
N PRO A 183 -3.68 7.95 1.21
CA PRO A 183 -5.10 8.12 1.00
C PRO A 183 -5.67 9.24 1.88
N LEU A 184 -5.17 9.44 3.12
CA LEU A 184 -5.63 10.56 3.95
C LEU A 184 -5.32 11.92 3.32
N THR A 185 -4.14 12.07 2.71
CA THR A 185 -3.79 13.26 1.92
C THR A 185 -4.70 13.39 0.71
N GLY A 186 -4.96 12.28 0.00
CA GLY A 186 -5.82 12.26 -1.19
C GLY A 186 -7.30 12.56 -0.92
N ILE A 187 -7.78 12.37 0.30
CA ILE A 187 -9.12 12.79 0.75
C ILE A 187 -9.14 14.26 1.18
N GLY A 188 -7.97 14.84 1.51
CA GLY A 188 -7.82 16.19 2.05
C GLY A 188 -7.94 16.27 3.57
N MET A 189 -7.87 15.14 4.28
CA MET A 189 -7.92 15.11 5.76
C MET A 189 -6.62 15.60 6.40
N ILE A 190 -5.48 15.35 5.74
CA ILE A 190 -4.17 15.85 6.17
C ILE A 190 -3.53 16.64 5.03
N ARG A 191 -2.83 17.72 5.38
CA ARG A 191 -2.06 18.53 4.42
C ARG A 191 -0.62 18.07 4.45
N THR A 192 -0.18 17.40 3.39
CA THR A 192 1.21 16.99 3.22
C THR A 192 1.74 17.48 1.88
N SER A 193 3.06 17.66 1.79
CA SER A 193 3.69 18.05 0.53
C SER A 193 3.73 16.87 -0.45
N PRO A 194 3.63 17.10 -1.77
CA PRO A 194 3.85 16.07 -2.79
C PRO A 194 5.19 15.33 -2.60
N GLY A 195 6.24 16.04 -2.17
CA GLY A 195 7.54 15.45 -1.88
C GLY A 195 7.52 14.41 -0.76
N LEU A 196 6.83 14.70 0.35
CA LEU A 196 6.67 13.77 1.47
C LEU A 196 5.82 12.55 1.06
N VAL A 197 4.71 12.78 0.33
CA VAL A 197 3.89 11.67 -0.21
C VAL A 197 4.72 10.78 -1.13
N GLY A 198 5.57 11.38 -1.96
CA GLY A 198 6.56 10.66 -2.77
C GLY A 198 7.53 9.84 -1.92
N ALA A 199 8.10 10.42 -0.87
CA ALA A 199 9.13 9.75 -0.07
C ALA A 199 8.53 8.56 0.69
N VAL A 200 7.36 8.75 1.30
CA VAL A 200 6.63 7.70 2.00
C VAL A 200 6.22 6.58 1.03
N GLY A 201 5.69 6.93 -0.14
CA GLY A 201 5.32 5.94 -1.17
C GLY A 201 6.52 5.18 -1.73
N MET A 202 7.69 5.82 -1.82
CA MET A 202 8.96 5.17 -2.18
C MET A 202 9.38 4.16 -1.11
N LEU A 203 9.37 4.56 0.16
CA LEU A 203 9.71 3.69 1.30
C LEU A 203 8.80 2.45 1.36
N THR A 204 7.48 2.63 1.24
CA THR A 204 6.53 1.49 1.27
C THR A 204 6.64 0.60 0.04
N SER A 205 7.07 1.13 -1.10
CA SER A 205 7.36 0.34 -2.30
C SER A 205 8.57 -0.55 -2.12
N VAL A 206 9.66 -0.02 -1.54
CA VAL A 206 10.86 -0.80 -1.22
C VAL A 206 10.52 -1.90 -0.22
N ALA A 207 9.83 -1.56 0.87
CA ALA A 207 9.37 -2.55 1.84
C ALA A 207 8.53 -3.65 1.17
N GLY A 208 7.61 -3.26 0.28
CA GLY A 208 6.82 -4.20 -0.48
C GLY A 208 7.64 -5.09 -1.43
N LEU A 209 8.69 -4.57 -2.06
CA LEU A 209 9.56 -5.40 -2.92
C LEU A 209 10.34 -6.42 -2.08
N VAL A 210 10.85 -6.01 -0.92
CA VAL A 210 11.55 -6.91 0.02
C VAL A 210 10.64 -8.07 0.43
N THR A 211 9.36 -7.83 0.73
CA THR A 211 8.41 -8.91 1.08
C THR A 211 8.07 -9.87 -0.06
N LEU A 212 8.37 -9.53 -1.32
CA LEU A 212 8.23 -10.45 -2.45
C LEU A 212 9.48 -11.28 -2.71
N ILE A 213 10.65 -10.74 -2.37
CA ILE A 213 11.94 -11.42 -2.54
C ILE A 213 12.11 -12.47 -1.45
N ASP A 214 11.76 -12.12 -0.22
CA ASP A 214 11.93 -12.98 0.95
C ASP A 214 10.57 -13.33 1.58
N PRO A 215 10.12 -14.60 1.48
CA PRO A 215 8.87 -15.08 2.06
C PRO A 215 8.78 -14.93 3.58
N GLN A 216 9.90 -14.83 4.30
CA GLN A 216 9.92 -14.67 5.77
C GLN A 216 9.31 -13.34 6.24
N TYR A 217 9.14 -12.38 5.33
CA TYR A 217 8.56 -11.07 5.61
C TYR A 217 7.12 -10.93 5.11
N LYS A 218 6.50 -12.01 4.60
CA LYS A 218 5.10 -11.98 4.15
C LYS A 218 4.18 -12.24 5.34
N PHE A 219 3.39 -11.23 5.71
CA PHE A 219 2.43 -11.37 6.81
C PHE A 219 1.33 -12.39 6.48
N SER A 220 1.09 -13.29 7.44
CA SER A 220 -0.05 -14.20 7.47
C SER A 220 -0.65 -14.20 8.87
N VAL A 221 -1.95 -13.94 8.98
CA VAL A 221 -2.67 -14.02 10.26
C VAL A 221 -2.62 -15.47 10.76
N SER A 222 -2.17 -15.65 12.00
CA SER A 222 -2.06 -16.94 12.71
C SER A 222 -3.19 -17.15 13.69
#